data_AF-A0A7C5I7N0-F1
#
_entry.id   AF-A0A7C5I7N0-F1
#
_cell.length_a   1.000
_cell.length_b   1.000
_cell.length_c   1.000
_cell.angle_alpha   90.00
_cell.angle_beta   90.00
_cell.angle_gamma   90.00
#
_symmetry.space_group_name_H-M   'P 1'
#
loop_
_entity.id
_entity.type
_entity.pdbx_description
1 polymer ?
#
loop_
_entity_poly.entity_id
_entity_poly.type
_entity_poly.pdbx_seq_one_letter_code
_entity_poly.pdbx_strand_id
1 'polypeptide(L)'
;MSEIKLKIERIETVQVPPRWGLLRVLAAGGLEGFGEYTVEGQLDSAEALVREMAPRFVGQDARDLKRLVRGWYDQAFYHGGAHFMSALGGIEIALWDVLGKALNQPVYNLLGGKVRDRVKVYRWAGGNNNPPEAAAEEAARVVAEGARAI
;
A
#
# COMPACT_ATOMS: atom_id res chain seq x y z
N MET A 1 10.85 29.34 5.94
CA MET A 1 10.39 27.96 6.12
C MET A 1 11.60 27.06 5.90
N SER A 2 11.92 26.14 6.82
CA SER A 2 13.01 25.17 6.61
C SER A 2 12.71 24.28 5.42
N GLU A 3 13.70 24.02 4.58
CA GLU A 3 13.57 23.11 3.44
C GLU A 3 13.29 21.68 3.94
N ILE A 4 12.17 21.09 3.53
CA ILE A 4 11.81 19.71 3.92
C ILE A 4 12.69 18.75 3.09
N LYS A 5 13.56 18.01 3.78
CA LYS A 5 14.44 17.02 3.14
C LYS A 5 13.67 15.71 2.91
N LEU A 6 13.35 15.40 1.66
CA LEU A 6 12.56 14.22 1.27
C LEU A 6 13.32 13.24 0.37
N LYS A 7 14.65 13.30 0.40
CA LYS A 7 15.50 12.32 -0.29
C LYS A 7 15.31 10.95 0.35
N ILE A 8 14.99 9.94 -0.44
CA ILE A 8 14.81 8.56 -0.01
C ILE A 8 16.18 7.99 0.40
N GLU A 9 16.31 7.53 1.63
CA GLU A 9 17.55 6.93 2.14
C GLU A 9 17.52 5.42 2.06
N ARG A 10 16.40 4.81 2.45
CA ARG A 10 16.26 3.35 2.57
C ARG A 10 14.84 2.92 2.27
N ILE A 11 14.72 1.70 1.75
CA ILE A 11 13.47 0.96 1.65
C ILE A 11 13.70 -0.39 2.32
N GLU A 12 12.86 -0.72 3.28
CA GLU A 12 12.96 -1.94 4.08
C GLU A 12 11.64 -2.70 4.01
N THR A 13 11.72 -4.02 4.09
CA THR A 13 10.58 -4.93 4.01
C THR A 13 10.46 -5.75 5.29
N VAL A 14 9.24 -6.09 5.66
CA VAL A 14 8.93 -7.01 6.74
C VAL A 14 7.75 -7.88 6.34
N GLN A 15 7.91 -9.19 6.48
CA GLN A 15 6.81 -10.14 6.37
C GLN A 15 6.18 -10.34 7.76
N VAL A 16 4.86 -10.14 7.84
CA VAL A 16 4.09 -10.27 9.07
C VAL A 16 3.11 -11.43 8.93
N PRO A 17 3.15 -12.43 9.82
CA PRO A 17 2.17 -13.51 9.83
C PRO A 17 0.72 -12.99 9.94
N PRO A 18 -0.27 -13.65 9.31
CA PRO A 18 -0.13 -14.91 8.59
C PRO A 18 0.34 -14.75 7.13
N ARG A 19 0.22 -13.56 6.51
CA ARG A 19 0.39 -13.41 5.06
C ARG A 19 0.63 -12.00 4.55
N TRP A 20 1.10 -11.06 5.38
CA TRP A 20 1.28 -9.67 4.97
C TRP A 20 2.73 -9.36 4.60
N GLY A 21 2.91 -8.66 3.47
CA GLY A 21 4.20 -8.07 3.09
C GLY A 21 4.11 -6.56 3.24
N LEU A 22 4.79 -5.99 4.23
CA LEU A 22 4.81 -4.55 4.49
C LEU A 22 6.18 -3.97 4.19
N LEU A 23 6.21 -2.74 3.71
CA LEU A 23 7.46 -2.01 3.49
C LEU A 23 7.44 -0.63 4.13
N ARG A 24 8.64 -0.13 4.38
CA ARG A 24 8.92 1.18 4.96
C ARG A 24 9.90 1.94 4.10
N VAL A 25 9.59 3.18 3.77
CA VAL A 25 10.50 4.15 3.15
C VAL A 25 10.97 5.13 4.22
N LEU A 26 12.28 5.24 4.41
CA LEU A 26 12.90 6.25 5.27
C LEU A 26 13.46 7.39 4.41
N ALA A 27 13.08 8.62 4.72
CA ALA A 27 13.57 9.83 4.05
C ALA A 27 14.52 10.64 4.94
N ALA A 28 15.41 11.42 4.33
CA ALA A 28 16.49 12.16 5.01
C ALA A 28 16.03 13.20 6.05
N GLY A 29 14.75 13.59 6.03
CA GLY A 29 14.12 14.40 7.07
C GLY A 29 13.71 13.62 8.31
N GLY A 30 14.05 12.33 8.41
CA GLY A 30 13.57 11.42 9.47
C GLY A 30 12.11 10.99 9.29
N LEU A 31 11.48 11.36 8.16
CA LEU A 31 10.11 10.96 7.85
C LEU A 31 10.08 9.53 7.32
N GLU A 32 9.04 8.81 7.73
CA GLU A 32 8.83 7.43 7.36
C GLU A 32 7.46 7.27 6.70
N GLY A 33 7.41 6.54 5.59
CA GLY A 33 6.18 6.14 4.93
C GLY A 33 6.03 4.63 4.88
N PHE A 34 4.80 4.15 4.99
CA PHE A 34 4.50 2.72 5.00
C PHE A 34 3.68 2.33 3.78
N GLY A 35 3.93 1.13 3.28
CA GLY A 35 3.21 0.55 2.15
C GLY A 35 3.07 -0.95 2.29
N GLU A 36 2.27 -1.55 1.40
CA GLU A 36 1.97 -2.97 1.40
C GLU A 36 2.22 -3.55 0.00
N TYR A 37 2.92 -4.68 -0.07
CA TYR A 37 3.24 -5.39 -1.31
C TYR A 37 2.66 -6.81 -1.35
N THR A 38 1.65 -7.09 -0.52
CA THR A 38 1.07 -8.43 -0.35
C THR A 38 0.67 -9.06 -1.68
N VAL A 39 1.19 -10.27 -1.92
CA VAL A 39 0.67 -11.25 -2.88
C VAL A 39 0.51 -12.54 -2.10
N GLU A 40 -0.73 -12.91 -1.83
CA GLU A 40 -1.04 -14.02 -0.91
C GLU A 40 -0.46 -15.34 -1.43
N GLY A 41 0.32 -16.02 -0.57
CA GLY A 41 1.02 -17.26 -0.92
C GLY A 41 2.30 -17.07 -1.73
N GLN A 42 2.67 -15.85 -2.12
CA GLN A 42 3.85 -15.55 -2.95
C GLN A 42 4.63 -14.31 -2.47
N LEU A 43 4.68 -14.10 -1.15
CA LEU A 43 5.33 -12.92 -0.55
C LEU A 43 6.82 -12.83 -0.88
N ASP A 44 7.55 -13.95 -0.88
CA ASP A 44 8.99 -13.95 -1.16
C ASP A 44 9.29 -13.43 -2.58
N SER A 45 8.45 -13.80 -3.56
CA SER A 45 8.58 -13.33 -4.94
C SER A 45 8.28 -11.83 -5.05
N ALA A 46 7.25 -11.35 -4.36
CA ALA A 46 6.93 -9.92 -4.34
C ALA A 46 8.01 -9.11 -3.60
N GLU A 47 8.54 -9.62 -2.48
CA GLU A 47 9.61 -8.99 -1.72
C GLU A 47 10.92 -8.91 -2.52
N ALA A 48 11.26 -9.97 -3.27
CA ALA A 48 12.42 -9.95 -4.16
C ALA A 48 12.32 -8.81 -5.18
N LEU A 49 11.14 -8.56 -5.74
CA LEU A 49 10.91 -7.43 -6.63
C LEU A 49 11.01 -6.08 -5.92
N VAL A 50 10.51 -5.94 -4.68
CA VAL A 50 10.73 -4.71 -3.89
C VAL A 50 12.24 -4.44 -3.71
N ARG A 51 13.02 -5.48 -3.37
CA ARG A 51 14.47 -5.37 -3.20
C ARG A 51 15.20 -5.04 -4.50
N GLU A 52 14.76 -5.60 -5.63
CA GLU A 52 15.27 -5.25 -6.96
C GLU A 52 14.93 -3.80 -7.33
N MET A 53 13.75 -3.33 -6.93
CA MET A 53 13.28 -1.99 -7.23
C MET A 53 13.94 -0.89 -6.41
N ALA A 54 14.17 -1.15 -5.13
CA ALA A 54 14.60 -0.16 -4.15
C ALA A 54 15.82 0.69 -4.55
N PRO A 55 16.92 0.13 -5.13
CA PRO A 55 18.09 0.92 -5.49
C PRO A 55 17.83 2.07 -6.47
N ARG A 56 16.81 1.98 -7.33
CA ARG A 56 16.46 3.08 -8.25
C ARG A 56 15.67 4.20 -7.56
N PHE A 57 15.05 3.93 -6.43
CA PHE A 57 14.35 4.94 -5.61
C PHE A 57 15.29 5.60 -4.60
N VAL A 58 16.24 4.84 -4.03
CA VAL A 58 17.21 5.38 -3.08
C VAL A 58 18.02 6.51 -3.72
N GLY A 59 18.11 7.62 -2.99
CA GLY A 59 18.76 8.84 -3.42
C GLY A 59 17.90 9.77 -4.27
N GLN A 60 16.68 9.37 -4.66
CA GLN A 60 15.72 10.22 -5.34
C GLN A 60 14.90 11.04 -4.35
N ASP A 61 14.25 12.09 -4.82
CA ASP A 61 13.32 12.88 -4.03
C ASP A 61 11.93 12.23 -4.02
N ALA A 62 11.33 12.03 -2.84
CA ALA A 62 10.00 11.44 -2.72
C ALA A 62 8.90 12.29 -3.40
N ARG A 63 9.12 13.59 -3.62
CA ARG A 63 8.21 14.47 -4.38
C ARG A 63 8.08 14.06 -5.85
N ASP A 64 9.09 13.39 -6.38
CA ASP A 64 9.11 12.89 -7.76
C ASP A 64 8.35 11.57 -7.94
N LEU A 65 7.56 11.10 -6.95
CA LEU A 65 6.98 9.74 -6.97
C LEU A 65 6.31 9.39 -8.30
N LYS A 66 5.59 10.32 -8.95
CA LYS A 66 4.94 10.04 -10.24
C LYS A 66 5.93 9.75 -11.35
N ARG A 67 7.03 10.51 -11.41
CA ARG A 67 8.14 10.26 -12.34
C ARG A 67 8.84 8.94 -12.02
N LEU A 68 9.08 8.65 -10.74
CA LEU A 68 9.78 7.44 -10.30
C LEU A 68 8.97 6.17 -10.59
N VAL A 69 7.69 6.16 -10.21
CA VAL A 69 6.77 5.04 -10.44
C VAL A 69 6.54 4.83 -11.94
N ARG A 70 6.27 5.92 -12.69
CA ARG A 70 6.08 5.83 -14.13
C ARG A 70 7.36 5.37 -14.85
N GLY A 71 8.52 5.87 -14.42
CA GLY A 71 9.82 5.47 -14.96
C GLY A 71 10.08 3.98 -14.80
N TRP A 72 9.76 3.42 -13.64
CA TRP A 72 9.84 1.97 -13.44
C TRP A 72 8.89 1.18 -14.32
N TYR A 73 7.64 1.63 -14.42
CA TYR A 73 6.64 0.97 -15.24
C TYR A 73 7.02 0.98 -16.73
N ASP A 74 7.42 2.14 -17.28
CA ASP A 74 7.75 2.30 -18.70
C ASP A 74 9.10 1.70 -19.10
N GLN A 75 10.05 1.57 -18.17
CA GLN A 75 11.35 0.96 -18.43
C GLN A 75 11.31 -0.57 -18.35
N ALA A 76 10.24 -1.14 -17.81
CA ALA A 76 10.06 -2.59 -17.81
C ALA A 76 9.76 -3.05 -19.24
N PHE A 77 10.63 -3.87 -19.82
CA PHE A 77 10.41 -4.40 -21.17
C PHE A 77 9.11 -5.22 -21.25
N TYR A 78 8.91 -6.09 -20.25
CA TYR A 78 7.63 -6.78 -20.01
C TYR A 78 6.94 -6.12 -18.82
N HIS A 79 5.74 -5.59 -19.06
CA HIS A 79 5.04 -4.76 -18.09
C HIS A 79 4.17 -5.60 -17.14
N GLY A 80 4.18 -5.22 -15.86
CA GLY A 80 3.13 -5.60 -14.91
C GLY A 80 3.20 -7.05 -14.42
N GLY A 81 2.02 -7.64 -14.20
CA GLY A 81 1.86 -8.86 -13.42
C GLY A 81 1.63 -8.57 -11.93
N ALA A 82 1.04 -9.54 -11.21
CA ALA A 82 0.63 -9.35 -9.82
C ALA A 82 1.82 -8.95 -8.93
N HIS A 83 2.94 -9.67 -9.01
CA HIS A 83 4.12 -9.41 -8.17
C HIS A 83 4.75 -8.05 -8.44
N PHE A 84 4.93 -7.69 -9.72
CA PHE A 84 5.51 -6.41 -10.10
C PHE A 84 4.63 -5.24 -9.65
N MET A 85 3.32 -5.34 -9.93
CA MET A 85 2.39 -4.26 -9.58
C MET A 85 2.19 -4.13 -8.07
N SER A 86 2.21 -5.25 -7.32
CA SER A 86 2.18 -5.20 -5.85
C SER A 86 3.46 -4.59 -5.27
N ALA A 87 4.64 -4.97 -5.77
CA ALA A 87 5.90 -4.38 -5.32
C ALA A 87 5.98 -2.88 -5.60
N LEU A 88 5.66 -2.47 -6.84
CA LEU A 88 5.67 -1.07 -7.24
C LEU A 88 4.60 -0.25 -6.49
N GLY A 89 3.40 -0.82 -6.34
CA GLY A 89 2.29 -0.20 -5.60
C GLY A 89 2.62 0.00 -4.13
N GLY A 90 3.27 -0.98 -3.48
CA GLY A 90 3.73 -0.84 -2.10
C GLY A 90 4.68 0.34 -1.93
N ILE A 91 5.65 0.50 -2.84
CA ILE A 91 6.56 1.65 -2.81
C ILE A 91 5.79 2.96 -3.06
N GLU A 92 4.88 3.01 -4.04
CA GLU A 92 4.08 4.21 -4.33
C GLU A 92 3.24 4.64 -3.10
N ILE A 93 2.58 3.70 -2.42
CA ILE A 93 1.80 3.97 -1.21
C ILE A 93 2.70 4.59 -0.12
N ALA A 94 3.88 4.02 0.12
CA ALA A 94 4.81 4.55 1.10
C ALA A 94 5.31 5.96 0.76
N LEU A 95 5.56 6.26 -0.52
CA LEU A 95 5.93 7.61 -0.96
C LEU A 95 4.80 8.62 -0.76
N TRP A 96 3.55 8.23 -1.02
CA TRP A 96 2.39 9.06 -0.70
C TRP A 96 2.25 9.32 0.80
N ASP A 97 2.51 8.33 1.65
CA ASP A 97 2.50 8.48 3.10
C ASP A 97 3.60 9.44 3.58
N VAL A 98 4.83 9.34 3.04
CA VAL A 98 5.90 10.33 3.28
C VAL A 98 5.44 11.73 2.93
N LEU A 99 4.84 11.94 1.75
CA LEU A 99 4.38 13.26 1.31
C LEU A 99 3.24 13.80 2.17
N GLY A 100 2.27 12.97 2.54
CA GLY A 100 1.19 13.34 3.43
C GLY A 100 1.72 13.83 4.78
N LYS A 101 2.63 13.07 5.39
CA LYS A 101 3.29 13.43 6.66
C LYS A 101 4.14 14.70 6.53
N ALA A 102 4.91 14.84 5.45
CA ALA A 102 5.72 16.02 5.18
C ALA A 102 4.89 17.31 5.10
N LEU A 103 3.69 17.22 4.52
CA LEU A 103 2.79 18.35 4.33
C LEU A 103 1.77 18.51 5.46
N ASN A 104 1.80 17.61 6.45
CA ASN A 104 0.79 17.52 7.51
C ASN A 104 -0.64 17.49 6.95
N GLN A 105 -0.85 16.67 5.92
CA GLN A 105 -2.14 16.51 5.23
C GLN A 105 -2.45 15.04 5.01
N PRO A 106 -3.72 14.63 5.07
CA PRO A 106 -4.12 13.33 4.59
C PRO A 106 -3.91 13.22 3.07
N VAL A 107 -3.54 12.05 2.57
CA VAL A 107 -3.23 11.83 1.14
C VAL A 107 -4.38 12.27 0.22
N TYR A 108 -5.64 12.09 0.62
CA TYR A 108 -6.77 12.53 -0.21
C TYR A 108 -6.81 14.05 -0.46
N ASN A 109 -6.25 14.88 0.44
CA ASN A 109 -6.12 16.32 0.19
C ASN A 109 -5.08 16.62 -0.88
N LEU A 110 -4.00 15.83 -0.94
CA LEU A 110 -3.01 15.92 -2.01
C LEU A 110 -3.58 15.48 -3.37
N LEU A 111 -4.60 14.62 -3.35
CA LEU A 111 -5.31 14.12 -4.52
C LEU A 111 -6.52 14.99 -4.94
N GLY A 112 -6.64 16.21 -4.40
CA GLY A 112 -7.69 17.16 -4.79
C GLY A 112 -8.84 17.31 -3.77
N GLY A 113 -8.73 16.70 -2.59
CA GLY A 113 -9.68 16.90 -1.49
C GLY A 113 -10.82 15.90 -1.47
N LYS A 114 -11.65 16.01 -0.43
CA LYS A 114 -12.80 15.13 -0.24
C LYS A 114 -13.89 15.38 -1.28
N VAL A 115 -14.45 14.30 -1.82
CA VAL A 115 -15.65 14.33 -2.67
C VAL A 115 -16.89 13.72 -1.99
N ARG A 116 -16.71 13.23 -0.76
CA ARG A 116 -17.75 12.65 0.11
C ARG A 116 -17.27 12.66 1.57
N ASP A 117 -18.19 12.66 2.53
CA ASP A 117 -17.84 12.66 3.96
C ASP A 117 -17.61 11.26 4.54
N ARG A 118 -18.13 10.21 3.89
CA ARG A 118 -17.93 8.80 4.29
C ARG A 118 -17.94 7.86 3.09
N VAL A 119 -17.23 6.74 3.22
CA VAL A 119 -17.21 5.63 2.25
C VAL A 119 -18.04 4.48 2.81
N LYS A 120 -18.95 3.91 2.01
CA LYS A 120 -19.67 2.69 2.39
C LYS A 120 -18.72 1.50 2.23
N VAL A 121 -18.69 0.62 3.22
CA VAL A 121 -17.88 -0.61 3.22
C VAL A 121 -18.80 -1.84 3.21
N TYR A 122 -18.33 -2.94 2.64
CA TYR A 122 -18.92 -4.27 2.79
C TYR A 122 -17.97 -5.12 3.62
N ARG A 123 -18.46 -6.21 4.22
CA ARG A 123 -17.64 -7.08 5.06
C ARG A 123 -17.85 -8.55 4.71
N TRP A 124 -16.75 -9.25 4.51
CA TRP A 124 -16.77 -10.70 4.34
C TRP A 124 -17.32 -11.40 5.60
N ALA A 125 -18.37 -12.19 5.42
CA ALA A 125 -19.07 -12.93 6.48
C ALA A 125 -18.73 -14.44 6.47
N GLY A 126 -17.47 -14.81 6.17
CA GLY A 126 -17.04 -16.20 6.33
C GLY A 126 -17.80 -17.22 5.48
N GLY A 127 -17.75 -18.49 5.89
CA GLY A 127 -18.77 -19.46 5.51
C GLY A 127 -18.65 -20.16 4.15
N ASN A 128 -17.62 -19.87 3.34
CA ASN A 128 -17.49 -20.41 1.97
C ASN A 128 -17.63 -21.95 1.85
N ASN A 129 -17.32 -22.70 2.91
CA ASN A 129 -17.44 -24.16 2.96
C ASN A 129 -18.30 -24.66 4.14
N ASN A 130 -19.05 -23.77 4.78
CA ASN A 130 -19.93 -24.14 5.88
C ASN A 130 -21.29 -24.62 5.35
N PRO A 131 -22.03 -25.44 6.11
CA PRO A 131 -23.44 -25.68 5.83
C PRO A 131 -24.22 -24.36 5.70
N PRO A 132 -25.26 -24.29 4.85
CA PRO A 132 -26.04 -23.07 4.64
C PRO A 132 -26.51 -22.39 5.91
N GLU A 133 -26.91 -23.17 6.92
CA GLU A 133 -27.38 -22.68 8.22
C GLU A 133 -26.28 -21.93 8.97
N ALA A 134 -25.08 -22.52 9.04
CA ALA A 134 -23.93 -21.91 9.70
C ALA A 134 -23.42 -20.66 8.95
N ALA A 135 -23.52 -20.64 7.62
CA ALA A 135 -23.23 -19.44 6.83
C ALA A 135 -24.26 -18.34 7.08
N ALA A 136 -25.55 -18.69 7.24
CA ALA A 136 -26.61 -17.74 7.56
C ALA A 136 -26.47 -17.15 8.97
N GLU A 137 -26.05 -17.94 9.96
CA GLU A 137 -25.77 -17.46 11.31
C GLU A 137 -24.62 -16.45 11.34
N GLU A 138 -23.53 -16.72 10.62
CA GLU A 138 -22.40 -15.81 10.49
C GLU A 138 -22.79 -14.51 9.77
N ALA A 139 -23.54 -14.62 8.66
CA ALA A 139 -24.11 -13.47 7.97
C ALA A 139 -24.98 -12.61 8.89
N ALA A 140 -25.88 -13.22 9.67
CA ALA A 140 -26.72 -12.53 10.64
C ALA A 140 -25.88 -11.83 11.72
N ARG A 141 -24.80 -12.46 12.20
CA ARG A 141 -23.85 -11.85 13.14
C ARG A 141 -23.19 -10.60 12.55
N VAL A 142 -22.65 -10.71 11.33
CA VAL A 142 -21.98 -9.58 10.67
C VAL A 142 -22.95 -8.41 10.41
N VAL A 143 -24.20 -8.70 10.08
CA VAL A 143 -25.27 -7.68 9.97
C VAL A 143 -25.57 -7.04 11.34
N ALA A 144 -25.65 -7.83 12.40
CA ALA A 144 -25.86 -7.33 13.77
C ALA A 144 -24.72 -6.41 14.24
N GLU A 145 -23.49 -6.64 13.77
CA GLU A 145 -22.33 -5.75 13.99
C GLU A 145 -22.38 -4.45 13.15
N GLY A 146 -23.43 -4.25 12.36
CA GLY A 146 -23.70 -3.02 11.62
C GLY A 146 -23.34 -3.05 10.15
N ALA A 147 -22.88 -4.20 9.62
CA ALA A 147 -22.65 -4.34 8.19
C ALA A 147 -23.99 -4.23 7.43
N ARG A 148 -24.01 -3.37 6.42
CA ARG A 148 -25.19 -3.19 5.54
C ARG A 148 -25.03 -3.89 4.19
N ALA A 149 -23.86 -4.48 3.96
CA ALA A 149 -23.51 -5.29 2.81
C ALA A 149 -22.48 -6.33 3.27
N ILE A 150 -22.71 -7.59 2.90
CA ILE A 150 -21.86 -8.75 3.18
C ILE A 150 -21.57 -9.52 1.90
#